data_AF-A0A7S3EZ96-F1
#
_entry.id   AF-A0A7S3EZ96-F1
#
_cell.length_a   1.000
_cell.length_b   1.000
_cell.length_c   1.000
_cell.angle_alpha   90.00
_cell.angle_beta   90.00
_cell.angle_gamma   90.00
#
_symmetry.space_group_name_H-M   'P 1'
#
loop_
_entity.id
_entity.type
_entity.pdbx_description
1 polymer ?
#
loop_
_entity_poly.entity_id
_entity_poly.type
_entity_poly.pdbx_seq_one_letter_code
_entity_poly.pdbx_strand_id
1 'polypeptide(L)'
;HNTRLDLHLPLRGVEGARISIAKGAWQSYQVGRVKAFDDSFVHAVSHNGTEDRIVLVVFMWHPDFLRTVGPEAAAAAEHEHQTCGGAAADEAMELDGVRLEEGQPPQVPKDD
;
A
#
# COMPACT_ATOMS: atom_id res chain seq x y z
N HIS A 1 13.14 3.57 5.62
CA HIS A 1 13.29 3.25 7.06
C HIS A 1 13.08 1.75 7.22
N ASN A 2 13.94 1.00 7.92
CA ASN A 2 13.78 -0.46 8.07
C ASN A 2 12.90 -0.83 9.27
N THR A 3 11.73 -0.21 9.36
CA THR A 3 10.74 -0.49 10.40
C THR A 3 9.45 -1.03 9.79
N ARG A 4 9.31 -1.00 8.46
CA ARG A 4 8.12 -1.41 7.74
C ARG A 4 8.43 -2.37 6.61
N LEU A 5 7.40 -3.07 6.17
CA LEU A 5 7.35 -3.85 4.94
C LEU A 5 6.33 -3.23 4.00
N ASP A 6 6.65 -3.28 2.71
CA ASP A 6 5.82 -2.81 1.61
C ASP A 6 5.13 -4.00 0.95
N LEU A 7 3.81 -3.94 0.85
CA LEU A 7 2.98 -4.96 0.24
C LEU A 7 2.36 -4.40 -1.02
N HIS A 8 2.78 -4.92 -2.17
CA HIS A 8 2.20 -4.60 -3.46
C HIS A 8 1.15 -5.65 -3.80
N LEU A 9 -0.12 -5.24 -3.89
CA LEU A 9 -1.21 -6.04 -4.43
C LEU A 9 -1.60 -5.49 -5.82
N PRO A 10 -1.18 -6.15 -6.91
CA PRO A 10 -1.51 -5.67 -8.25
C PRO A 10 -2.97 -5.94 -8.58
N LEU A 11 -3.66 -4.94 -9.13
CA LEU A 11 -5.09 -4.99 -9.46
C LEU A 11 -5.32 -5.16 -10.97
N ARG A 12 -4.54 -4.47 -11.83
CA ARG A 12 -4.62 -4.60 -13.30
C ARG A 12 -3.35 -4.08 -14.00
N GLY A 13 -3.23 -4.32 -15.31
CA GLY A 13 -2.20 -3.74 -16.17
C GLY A 13 -0.78 -4.19 -15.82
N VAL A 14 -0.59 -5.45 -15.38
CA VAL A 14 0.71 -5.95 -14.90
C VAL A 14 1.55 -6.64 -15.97
N GLU A 15 1.03 -6.78 -17.18
CA GLU A 15 1.77 -7.43 -18.27
C GLU A 15 3.05 -6.63 -18.58
N GLY A 16 4.20 -7.31 -18.63
CA GLY A 16 5.50 -6.63 -18.75
C GLY A 16 5.94 -5.81 -17.52
N ALA A 17 5.19 -5.84 -16.41
CA ALA A 17 5.59 -5.21 -15.14
C ALA A 17 6.44 -6.17 -14.29
N ARG A 18 7.60 -5.70 -13.84
CA ARG A 18 8.53 -6.47 -13.02
C ARG A 18 9.21 -5.63 -11.95
N ILE A 19 9.64 -6.30 -10.88
CA ILE A 19 10.39 -5.71 -9.77
C ILE A 19 11.65 -6.53 -9.49
N SER A 20 12.75 -5.85 -9.16
CA SER A 20 13.96 -6.44 -8.60
C SER A 20 14.24 -5.81 -7.23
N ILE A 21 14.68 -6.62 -6.28
CA ILE A 21 14.97 -6.21 -4.90
C ILE A 21 16.38 -6.70 -4.55
N ALA A 22 17.21 -5.81 -4.01
CA ALA A 22 18.62 -6.03 -3.73
C ALA A 22 19.37 -6.61 -4.94
N LYS A 23 20.03 -7.77 -4.77
CA LYS A 23 20.73 -8.51 -5.84
C LYS A 23 19.88 -9.63 -6.44
N GLY A 24 18.56 -9.60 -6.21
CA GLY A 24 17.63 -10.60 -6.71
C GLY A 24 17.42 -10.52 -8.23
N ALA A 25 16.92 -11.60 -8.81
CA ALA A 25 16.46 -11.60 -10.20
C ALA A 25 15.17 -10.77 -10.34
N TRP A 26 14.91 -10.25 -11.53
CA TRP A 26 13.63 -9.60 -11.85
C TRP A 26 12.47 -10.58 -11.70
N GLN A 27 11.43 -10.16 -11.00
CA GLN A 27 10.20 -10.94 -10.80
C GLN A 27 9.00 -10.20 -11.37
N SER A 28 8.18 -10.89 -12.15
CA SER A 28 6.93 -10.33 -12.69
C SER A 28 5.88 -10.15 -11.60
N TYR A 29 5.04 -9.13 -11.77
CA TYR A 29 3.81 -8.98 -11.00
C TYR A 29 2.73 -9.95 -11.50
N GLN A 30 1.81 -10.33 -10.61
CA GLN A 30 0.64 -11.14 -10.94
C GLN A 30 -0.57 -10.49 -10.27
N VAL A 31 -1.65 -10.31 -11.02
CA VAL A 31 -2.90 -9.74 -10.47
C VAL A 31 -3.40 -10.62 -9.32
N GLY A 32 -3.80 -9.98 -8.22
CA GLY A 32 -4.32 -10.66 -7.03
C GLY A 32 -3.27 -11.40 -6.20
N ARG A 33 -1.98 -11.31 -6.53
CA ARG A 33 -0.89 -11.92 -5.76
C ARG A 33 -0.02 -10.85 -5.11
N VAL A 34 -0.05 -10.83 -3.78
CA VAL A 34 0.76 -9.90 -2.99
C VAL A 34 2.25 -10.20 -3.17
N LYS A 35 3.03 -9.14 -3.41
CA LYS A 35 4.48 -9.14 -3.21
C LYS A 35 4.80 -8.31 -1.97
N ALA A 36 5.32 -8.97 -0.94
CA ALA A 36 5.82 -8.30 0.26
C ALA A 36 7.35 -8.19 0.19
N PHE A 37 7.90 -7.01 0.47
CA PHE A 37 9.34 -6.79 0.53
C PHE A 37 9.67 -5.63 1.47
N ASP A 38 10.94 -5.50 1.80
CA ASP A 38 11.48 -4.39 2.60
C ASP A 38 12.00 -3.30 1.64
N ASP A 39 11.39 -2.11 1.70
CA ASP A 39 11.73 -0.97 0.83
C ASP A 39 13.10 -0.35 1.13
N SER A 40 13.72 -0.71 2.27
CA SER A 40 15.03 -0.23 2.65
C SER A 40 16.16 -0.85 1.83
N PHE A 41 15.89 -1.97 1.16
CA PHE A 41 16.79 -2.51 0.14
C PHE A 41 16.64 -1.74 -1.17
N VAL A 42 17.75 -1.56 -1.89
CA VAL A 42 17.73 -1.03 -3.26
C VAL A 42 16.80 -1.88 -4.09
N HIS A 43 15.80 -1.24 -4.70
CA HIS A 43 14.82 -1.91 -5.54
C HIS A 43 14.60 -1.11 -6.82
N ALA A 44 14.22 -1.81 -7.88
CA ALA A 44 13.94 -1.22 -9.17
C ALA A 44 12.66 -1.83 -9.74
N VAL A 45 11.86 -0.97 -10.38
CA VAL A 45 10.62 -1.36 -11.04
C VAL A 45 10.73 -1.00 -12.53
N SER A 46 10.30 -1.92 -13.38
CA SER A 46 10.24 -1.73 -14.83
C SER A 46 8.85 -2.12 -15.31
N HIS A 47 8.31 -1.35 -16.24
CA HIS A 47 7.00 -1.59 -16.85
C HIS A 47 7.10 -1.33 -18.35
N ASN A 48 7.04 -2.42 -19.12
CA ASN A 48 7.06 -2.38 -20.59
C ASN A 48 5.70 -2.81 -21.17
N GLY A 49 4.64 -2.76 -20.37
CA GLY A 49 3.27 -3.03 -20.81
C GLY A 49 2.64 -1.81 -21.48
N THR A 50 1.47 -2.02 -22.09
CA THR A 50 0.74 -0.99 -22.83
C THR A 50 -0.43 -0.38 -22.05
N GLU A 51 -0.78 -0.94 -20.90
CA GLU A 51 -1.90 -0.51 -20.05
C GLU A 51 -1.41 0.16 -18.77
N ASP A 52 -2.24 1.00 -18.16
CA ASP A 52 -1.92 1.56 -16.84
C ASP A 52 -1.90 0.48 -15.76
N ARG A 53 -0.74 0.38 -15.11
CA ARG A 53 -0.53 -0.57 -14.02
C ARG A 53 -1.06 -0.01 -12.71
N ILE A 54 -2.15 -0.58 -12.21
CA ILE A 54 -2.71 -0.23 -10.90
C ILE A 54 -2.27 -1.25 -9.86
N VAL A 55 -1.63 -0.76 -8.79
CA VAL A 55 -1.17 -1.55 -7.65
C VAL A 55 -1.65 -0.87 -6.38
N LEU A 56 -2.32 -1.63 -5.51
CA LEU A 56 -2.58 -1.21 -4.14
C LEU A 56 -1.31 -1.44 -3.32
N VAL A 57 -0.77 -0.38 -2.72
CA VAL A 57 0.38 -0.45 -1.82
C VAL A 57 -0.12 -0.35 -0.39
N VAL A 58 0.20 -1.35 0.42
CA VAL A 58 -0.09 -1.38 1.85
C VAL A 58 1.24 -1.40 2.59
N PHE A 59 1.40 -0.49 3.54
CA PHE A 59 2.54 -0.49 4.45
C PHE A 59 2.14 -1.21 5.74
N MET A 60 3.02 -2.05 6.27
CA MET A 60 2.84 -2.65 7.59
C MET A 60 4.14 -2.57 8.39
N TRP A 61 4.05 -2.43 9.71
CA TRP A 61 5.22 -2.55 10.56
C TRP A 61 5.90 -3.92 10.41
N HIS A 62 7.24 -3.91 10.43
CA HIS A 62 8.02 -5.13 10.43
C HIS A 62 7.68 -5.95 11.68
N PRO A 63 7.46 -7.27 11.58
CA PRO A 63 7.04 -8.07 12.72
C PRO A 63 8.02 -8.03 13.91
N ASP A 64 9.33 -7.96 13.65
CA ASP A 64 10.33 -7.79 14.73
C ASP A 64 10.28 -6.42 15.39
N PHE A 65 9.93 -5.38 14.63
CA PHE A 65 9.76 -4.05 15.20
C PHE A 65 8.57 -4.05 16.16
N LEU A 66 7.43 -4.58 15.73
CA LEU A 66 6.24 -4.75 16.59
C LEU A 66 6.54 -5.60 17.83
N ARG A 67 7.32 -6.68 17.71
CA ARG A 67 7.73 -7.49 18.86
C ARG A 67 8.61 -6.73 19.85
N THR A 68 9.39 -5.76 19.36
CA THR A 68 10.35 -5.01 20.17
C THR A 68 9.67 -3.87 20.94
N VAL A 69 8.84 -3.08 20.26
CA VAL A 69 8.26 -1.86 20.85
C VAL A 69 6.79 -2.01 21.24
N GLY A 70 6.10 -3.05 20.76
CA GLY A 70 4.66 -3.22 20.92
C GLY A 70 3.85 -2.39 19.93
N PRO A 71 2.56 -2.72 19.72
CA PRO A 71 1.72 -2.05 18.72
C PRO A 71 1.41 -0.59 19.06
N GLU A 72 1.29 -0.24 20.34
CA GLU A 72 0.98 1.13 20.78
C GLU A 72 2.14 2.10 20.48
N ALA A 73 3.37 1.72 20.81
CA ALA A 73 4.55 2.53 20.51
C ALA A 73 4.84 2.61 19.00
N ALA A 74 4.55 1.53 18.26
CA ALA A 74 4.65 1.54 16.80
C ALA A 74 3.65 2.52 16.18
N ALA A 75 2.39 2.53 16.62
CA ALA A 75 1.39 3.49 16.15
C ALA A 75 1.80 4.95 16.41
N ALA A 76 2.44 5.23 17.56
CA ALA A 76 2.96 6.56 17.86
C ALA A 76 4.10 6.99 16.92
N ALA A 77 4.93 6.05 16.45
CA ALA A 77 6.03 6.32 15.52
C ALA A 77 5.55 6.63 14.08
N GLU A 78 4.33 6.24 13.71
CA GLU A 78 3.77 6.43 12.37
C GLU A 78 3.49 7.91 12.03
N HIS A 79 3.16 8.70 13.04
CA HIS A 79 2.74 10.10 12.90
C HIS A 79 3.87 11.04 12.43
N GLU A 80 5.14 10.63 12.59
CA GLU A 80 6.31 11.39 12.11
C GLU A 80 6.66 11.10 10.63
N HIS A 81 6.28 9.94 10.10
CA HIS A 81 6.74 9.44 8.79
C HIS A 81 5.87 9.86 7.60
N GLN A 82 4.72 10.47 7.86
CA GLN A 82 3.72 10.80 6.83
C GLN A 82 4.08 12.03 5.96
N THR A 83 5.28 12.59 6.12
CA THR A 83 5.75 13.78 5.37
C THR A 83 6.64 13.46 4.17
N CYS A 84 7.04 12.21 3.94
CA CYS A 84 7.93 11.84 2.85
C CYS A 84 7.19 11.07 1.74
N GLY A 85 6.49 11.82 0.87
CA GLY A 85 5.80 11.27 -0.31
C GLY A 85 4.88 12.26 -1.04
N GLY A 86 4.54 13.39 -0.42
CA GLY A 86 3.67 14.42 -0.99
C GLY A 86 4.37 15.40 -1.93
N ALA A 87 4.94 14.93 -3.03
CA ALA A 87 5.40 15.82 -4.10
C ALA A 87 5.31 15.18 -5.50
N ALA A 88 4.18 14.51 -5.83
CA ALA A 88 3.77 14.22 -7.23
C ALA A 88 2.37 13.57 -7.33
N ALA A 89 1.40 13.93 -6.49
CA ALA A 89 0.03 13.40 -6.61
C ALA A 89 -1.05 14.49 -6.48
N ASP A 90 -0.73 15.70 -6.95
CA ASP A 90 -1.67 16.84 -6.98
C ASP A 90 -2.42 16.95 -8.32
N GLU A 91 -2.60 15.82 -9.02
CA GLU A 91 -3.67 15.68 -10.00
C GLU A 91 -4.69 14.69 -9.44
N ALA A 92 -5.65 15.24 -8.70
CA ALA A 92 -6.88 14.55 -8.37
C ALA A 92 -7.55 14.11 -9.68
N MET A 93 -7.46 12.82 -9.99
CA MET A 93 -8.30 12.19 -10.99
C MET A 93 -9.73 12.21 -10.44
N GLU A 94 -10.56 13.13 -10.92
CA GLU A 94 -12.01 13.10 -10.70
C GLU A 94 -12.52 11.74 -11.21
N LEU A 95 -12.81 10.84 -10.26
CA LEU A 95 -13.61 9.66 -10.52
C LEU A 95 -15.07 10.09 -10.44
N ASP A 96 -15.71 10.15 -11.61
CA ASP A 96 -17.12 10.48 -11.80
C ASP A 96 -18.04 9.89 -10.71
N GLY A 97 -18.54 10.76 -9.83
CA GLY A 97 -19.98 10.87 -9.58
C GLY A 97 -20.70 9.78 -8.77
N VAL A 98 -20.03 8.91 -8.01
CA VAL A 98 -20.73 8.00 -7.08
C VAL A 98 -20.66 8.53 -5.65
N ARG A 99 -21.68 9.34 -5.29
CA ARG A 99 -21.97 9.71 -3.90
C ARG A 99 -22.50 8.48 -3.17
N LEU A 100 -21.67 7.87 -2.34
CA LEU A 100 -22.15 6.90 -1.35
C LEU A 100 -22.84 7.71 -0.25
N GLU A 101 -24.17 7.72 -0.26
CA GLU A 101 -24.97 8.21 0.87
C GLU A 101 -24.64 7.30 2.08
N GLU A 102 -24.06 7.87 3.14
CA GLU A 102 -23.89 7.16 4.41
C GLU A 102 -25.27 6.71 4.89
N GLY A 103 -25.54 5.41 4.79
CA GLY A 103 -26.73 4.81 5.35
C GLY A 103 -26.77 5.06 6.86
N GLN A 104 -27.73 5.86 7.30
CA GLN A 104 -28.04 6.09 8.70
C GLN A 104 -28.06 4.74 9.45
N PRO A 105 -27.28 4.58 10.55
CA PRO A 105 -27.29 3.34 11.30
C PRO A 105 -28.70 3.06 11.85
N PRO A 106 -29.17 1.80 11.79
CA PRO A 106 -30.50 1.43 12.24
C PRO A 106 -30.66 1.80 13.72
N GLN A 107 -31.68 2.61 14.01
CA GLN A 107 -32.05 2.95 15.38
C GLN A 107 -32.72 1.73 16.03
N VAL A 108 -32.05 1.16 17.03
CA VAL A 108 -32.61 0.07 17.85
C VAL A 108 -33.64 0.68 18.81
N PRO A 109 -34.89 0.19 18.86
CA PRO A 109 -35.87 0.64 19.84
C PRO A 109 -35.37 0.32 21.25
N LYS A 110 -35.45 1.29 22.16
CA LYS A 110 -35.34 1.01 23.60
C LYS A 110 -36.71 0.52 24.05
N ASP A 111 -36.78 -0.75 24.45
CA ASP A 111 -37.94 -1.28 25.17
C ASP A 111 -37.99 -0.61 26.56
N ASP A 112 -39.19 -0.15 26.95
CA ASP A 112 -39.53 0.49 28.23
C ASP A 112 -39.45 -0.46 29.43
#